data_AF-A0A3D0QFQ6-F1
#
_entry.id   AF-A0A3D0QFQ6-F1
#
_cell.length_a   1.000
_cell.length_b   1.000
_cell.length_c   1.000
_cell.angle_alpha   90.00
_cell.angle_beta   90.00
_cell.angle_gamma   90.00
#
_symmetry.space_group_name_H-M   'P 1'
#
loop_
_entity.id
_entity.type
_entity.pdbx_description
1 polymer ?
#
loop_
_entity_poly.entity_id
_entity_poly.type
_entity_poly.pdbx_seq_one_letter_code
_entity_poly.pdbx_strand_id
1 'polypeptide(L)'
;MLKSQRRIRVKVLYYIALIVSLVLAGCVSSEEAGSGKKLGTPVATQDLSESGRARVDSLRKADSLRAKRAGFTSQHDTLVASVMRTTKSGLRAIKPIERPANPAYTVQVGAFARTDHALRAQKLAKDRFADLPIFNTFEPFDKLYRVRVGKFDTRLQADSLRKSILKQFPKDYTDSWINYISK
;
A
#
# COMPACT_ATOMS: atom_id res chain seq x y z
N MET A 1 2.24 21.35 51.99
CA MET A 1 2.05 21.20 50.51
C MET A 1 3.33 21.38 49.67
N LEU A 2 4.37 22.11 50.10
CA LEU A 2 5.59 22.34 49.29
C LEU A 2 6.45 21.08 48.99
N LYS A 3 6.48 20.07 49.87
CA LYS A 3 7.29 18.85 49.66
C LYS A 3 6.77 17.98 48.50
N SER A 4 5.46 17.94 48.25
CA SER A 4 4.86 17.17 47.15
C SER A 4 5.22 17.77 45.79
N GLN A 5 5.14 19.10 45.68
CA GLN A 5 5.50 19.84 44.47
C GLN A 5 6.99 19.69 44.09
N ARG A 6 7.89 19.61 45.06
CA ARG A 6 9.32 19.35 44.80
C ARG A 6 9.56 17.94 44.24
N ARG A 7 8.86 16.92 44.75
CA ARG A 7 9.00 15.54 44.24
C ARG A 7 8.46 15.39 42.82
N ILE A 8 7.38 16.10 42.49
CA ILE A 8 6.81 16.11 41.14
C ILE A 8 7.78 16.80 40.17
N ARG A 9 8.33 17.96 40.53
CA ARG A 9 9.32 18.66 39.68
C ARG A 9 10.59 17.86 39.44
N VAL A 10 11.10 17.16 40.46
CA VAL A 10 12.29 16.29 40.31
C VAL A 10 12.01 15.11 39.38
N LYS A 11 10.83 14.47 39.48
CA LYS A 11 10.45 13.39 38.57
C LYS A 11 10.30 13.88 37.13
N VAL A 12 9.66 15.04 36.92
CA VAL A 12 9.51 15.64 35.59
C VAL A 12 10.87 15.97 34.97
N LEU A 13 11.80 16.56 35.74
CA LEU A 13 13.16 16.81 35.28
C LEU A 13 13.92 15.52 34.94
N TYR A 14 13.73 14.46 35.72
CA TYR A 14 14.32 13.15 35.42
C TYR A 14 13.79 12.56 34.11
N TYR A 15 12.48 12.62 33.87
CA TYR A 15 11.89 12.14 32.61
C TYR A 15 12.34 12.97 31.40
N ILE A 16 12.47 14.28 31.54
CA ILE A 16 12.99 15.15 30.47
C ILE A 16 14.45 14.77 30.15
N ALA A 17 15.29 14.59 31.17
CA ALA A 17 16.68 14.16 30.97
C ALA A 17 16.76 12.78 30.27
N LEU A 18 15.91 11.84 30.66
CA LEU A 18 15.85 10.50 30.05
C LEU A 18 15.44 10.54 28.57
N ILE A 19 14.49 11.40 28.19
CA ILE A 19 14.08 11.58 26.78
C ILE A 19 15.21 12.22 25.96
N VAL A 20 15.92 13.21 26.51
CA VAL A 20 17.05 13.86 25.82
C VAL A 20 18.18 12.87 25.57
N SER A 21 18.49 11.98 26.52
CA SER A 21 19.50 10.93 26.34
C SER A 21 19.13 9.92 25.25
N LEU A 22 17.84 9.60 25.08
CA LEU A 22 17.38 8.69 24.02
C LEU A 22 17.50 9.31 22.62
N VAL A 23 17.35 10.63 22.48
CA VAL A 23 17.48 11.33 21.19
C VAL A 23 18.94 11.38 20.72
N LEU A 24 19.90 11.52 21.66
CA LEU A 24 21.32 11.55 21.33
C LEU A 24 21.88 10.18 20.91
N ALA A 25 21.25 9.08 21.30
CA ALA A 25 21.60 7.73 20.85
C ALA A 25 20.98 7.34 19.50
N GLY A 26 20.11 8.19 18.92
CA GLY A 26 19.38 7.91 17.68
C GLY A 26 20.03 8.42 16.39
N CYS A 27 21.20 9.07 16.46
CA CYS A 27 21.95 9.52 15.29
C CYS A 27 22.94 8.44 14.83
N VAL A 28 22.45 7.40 14.17
CA VAL A 28 23.29 6.55 13.33
C VAL A 28 23.45 7.24 11.98
N SER A 29 24.69 7.65 11.70
CA SER A 29 25.16 8.11 10.38
C SER A 29 25.00 6.96 9.36
N SER A 30 24.35 7.24 8.23
CA SER A 30 24.32 6.34 7.08
C SER A 30 24.94 7.09 5.91
N GLU A 31 26.26 6.96 5.80
CA GLU A 31 27.13 7.51 4.79
C GLU A 31 27.47 6.45 3.72
N GLU A 32 27.47 6.91 2.45
CA GLU A 32 27.89 6.26 1.17
C GLU A 32 27.15 5.03 0.61
N ALA A 33 27.05 4.78 -0.71
CA ALA A 33 27.22 5.51 -1.97
C ALA A 33 26.84 4.55 -3.13
N GLY A 34 26.47 5.06 -4.32
CA GLY A 34 26.34 4.19 -5.50
C GLY A 34 25.63 4.79 -6.71
N SER A 35 26.22 5.83 -7.29
CA SER A 35 25.82 6.48 -8.53
C SER A 35 26.00 5.56 -9.75
N GLY A 36 25.06 5.58 -10.70
CA GLY A 36 25.20 4.90 -11.99
C GLY A 36 24.13 5.30 -13.02
N LYS A 37 24.36 6.39 -13.75
CA LYS A 37 23.60 6.82 -14.94
C LYS A 37 23.94 5.97 -16.17
N LYS A 38 22.95 5.78 -17.07
CA LYS A 38 22.93 6.06 -18.54
C LYS A 38 21.77 5.26 -19.17
N LEU A 39 20.67 5.87 -19.63
CA LEU A 39 20.45 6.63 -20.87
C LEU A 39 20.70 5.80 -22.15
N GLY A 40 19.66 5.62 -22.98
CA GLY A 40 19.82 5.18 -24.37
C GLY A 40 18.59 4.51 -25.01
N THR A 41 17.61 5.29 -25.45
CA THR A 41 16.84 5.00 -26.68
C THR A 41 17.52 5.71 -27.85
N PRO A 42 17.50 5.16 -29.08
CA PRO A 42 16.49 5.65 -30.02
C PRO A 42 15.89 4.59 -30.96
N VAL A 43 14.78 5.03 -31.56
CA VAL A 43 13.93 4.43 -32.59
C VAL A 43 14.66 4.32 -33.94
N ALA A 44 14.42 3.24 -34.70
CA ALA A 44 14.33 3.27 -36.18
C ALA A 44 13.69 1.97 -36.72
N THR A 45 12.55 2.14 -37.36
CA THR A 45 11.84 1.17 -38.21
C THR A 45 12.61 1.01 -39.53
N GLN A 46 12.75 -0.22 -40.04
CA GLN A 46 12.95 -0.46 -41.48
C GLN A 46 12.44 -1.86 -41.87
N ASP A 47 11.57 -1.84 -42.88
CA ASP A 47 10.86 -2.95 -43.51
C ASP A 47 11.73 -3.75 -44.50
N LEU A 48 11.18 -4.91 -44.91
CA LEU A 48 11.37 -5.67 -46.16
C LEU A 48 12.57 -6.61 -46.31
N SER A 49 12.19 -7.91 -46.34
CA SER A 49 12.40 -8.91 -47.40
C SER A 49 13.81 -9.15 -47.98
N GLU A 50 14.10 -10.44 -48.21
CA GLU A 50 15.31 -11.01 -48.87
C GLU A 50 16.58 -11.19 -48.03
N SER A 51 16.58 -12.14 -47.08
CA SER A 51 17.82 -12.88 -46.78
C SER A 51 17.60 -14.25 -46.11
N GLY A 52 16.56 -14.99 -46.53
CA GLY A 52 16.20 -16.29 -45.96
C GLY A 52 17.12 -17.46 -46.31
N ARG A 53 18.04 -17.31 -47.27
CA ARG A 53 18.88 -18.44 -47.76
C ARG A 53 20.27 -18.52 -47.11
N ALA A 54 20.93 -17.40 -46.81
CA ALA A 54 22.29 -17.42 -46.25
C ALA A 54 22.35 -17.82 -44.75
N ARG A 55 21.25 -17.64 -44.02
CA ARG A 55 21.19 -17.92 -42.57
C ARG A 55 21.09 -19.41 -42.25
N VAL A 56 20.58 -20.22 -43.17
CA VAL A 56 20.34 -21.66 -42.96
C VAL A 56 21.64 -22.47 -43.03
N ASP A 57 22.57 -22.08 -43.89
CA ASP A 57 23.86 -22.78 -44.06
C ASP A 57 24.81 -22.54 -42.88
N SER A 58 24.69 -21.38 -42.23
CA SER A 58 25.49 -21.03 -41.05
C SER A 58 25.05 -21.81 -39.79
N LEU A 59 23.76 -22.12 -39.68
CA LEU A 59 23.19 -22.92 -38.58
C LEU A 59 23.62 -24.40 -38.67
N ARG A 60 23.64 -24.97 -39.88
CA ARG A 60 24.07 -26.37 -40.09
C ARG A 60 25.53 -26.61 -39.73
N LYS A 61 26.40 -25.60 -39.87
CA LYS A 61 27.82 -25.71 -39.51
C LYS A 61 28.06 -25.56 -37.99
N ALA A 62 27.17 -24.89 -37.27
CA ALA A 62 27.23 -24.81 -35.81
C ALA A 62 26.75 -26.12 -35.14
N ASP A 63 25.74 -26.78 -35.71
CA ASP A 63 25.23 -28.05 -35.21
C ASP A 63 26.25 -29.20 -35.35
N SER A 64 27.08 -29.18 -36.41
CA SER A 64 28.11 -30.22 -36.61
C SER A 64 29.29 -30.13 -35.63
N LEU A 65 29.57 -28.95 -35.06
CA LEU A 65 30.61 -28.78 -34.04
C LEU A 65 30.12 -29.14 -32.63
N ARG A 66 28.80 -29.15 -32.40
CA ARG A 66 28.21 -29.54 -31.11
C ARG A 66 28.19 -31.06 -30.92
N ALA A 67 28.15 -31.83 -32.00
CA ALA A 67 28.15 -33.29 -31.99
C ALA A 67 29.49 -33.94 -31.57
N LYS A 68 30.58 -33.17 -31.43
CA LYS A 68 31.92 -33.68 -31.06
C LYS A 68 32.30 -33.54 -29.58
N ARG A 69 31.41 -32.99 -28.73
CA ARG A 69 31.66 -32.93 -27.27
C ARG A 69 30.90 -34.07 -26.59
N ALA A 70 31.69 -34.99 -26.02
CA ALA A 70 31.23 -36.13 -25.25
C ALA A 70 30.19 -35.72 -24.19
N GLY A 71 29.10 -36.48 -24.20
CA GLY A 71 28.04 -36.66 -23.21
C GLY A 71 28.05 -35.77 -21.96
N PHE A 72 27.13 -34.82 -21.94
CA PHE A 72 26.38 -34.51 -20.73
C PHE A 72 24.90 -34.72 -21.05
N THR A 73 24.37 -35.88 -20.70
CA THR A 73 22.94 -36.18 -20.74
C THR A 73 22.35 -35.84 -19.38
N SER A 74 21.83 -34.62 -19.19
CA SER A 74 20.98 -34.33 -18.05
C SER A 74 19.60 -34.94 -18.29
N GLN A 75 19.18 -35.86 -17.41
CA GLN A 75 17.78 -36.25 -17.33
C GLN A 75 17.00 -35.02 -16.84
N HIS A 76 16.23 -34.41 -17.73
CA HIS A 76 15.34 -33.32 -17.38
C HIS A 76 14.01 -33.90 -16.92
N ASP A 77 13.81 -33.95 -15.61
CA ASP A 77 12.53 -34.29 -15.02
C ASP A 77 11.50 -33.22 -15.41
N THR A 78 10.59 -33.59 -16.32
CA THR A 78 9.50 -32.70 -16.75
C THR A 78 8.33 -32.91 -15.81
N LEU A 79 8.12 -31.99 -14.87
CA LEU A 79 6.92 -31.96 -14.05
C LEU A 79 5.79 -31.28 -14.81
N VAL A 80 4.68 -31.99 -15.01
CA VAL A 80 3.45 -31.41 -15.58
C VAL A 80 2.71 -30.67 -14.46
N ALA A 81 2.82 -29.34 -14.45
CA ALA A 81 2.06 -28.51 -13.51
C ALA A 81 0.60 -28.39 -13.97
N SER A 82 -0.33 -28.89 -13.17
CA SER A 82 -1.76 -28.62 -13.36
C SER A 82 -2.09 -27.21 -12.84
N VAL A 83 -2.49 -26.31 -13.75
CA VAL A 83 -2.92 -24.96 -13.39
C VAL A 83 -4.34 -25.03 -12.83
N MET A 84 -4.44 -25.10 -11.50
CA MET A 84 -5.73 -25.02 -10.82
C MET A 84 -6.28 -23.59 -10.91
N ARG A 85 -7.28 -23.38 -11.77
CA ARG A 85 -8.03 -22.12 -11.82
C ARG A 85 -8.92 -22.06 -10.59
N THR A 86 -8.58 -21.19 -9.64
CA THR A 86 -9.47 -20.84 -8.55
C THR A 86 -10.61 -19.98 -9.11
N THR A 87 -11.74 -20.60 -9.39
CA THR A 87 -12.98 -19.84 -9.58
C THR A 87 -13.34 -19.25 -8.23
N LYS A 88 -13.16 -17.93 -8.07
CA LYS A 88 -13.78 -17.19 -6.96
C LYS A 88 -15.30 -17.31 -7.14
N SER A 89 -15.85 -18.39 -6.60
CA SER A 89 -17.28 -18.64 -6.57
C SER A 89 -17.93 -17.52 -5.74
N GLY A 90 -18.87 -16.82 -6.37
CA GLY A 90 -19.61 -15.72 -5.77
C GLY A 90 -19.15 -14.35 -6.26
N LEU A 91 -19.44 -14.01 -7.52
CA LEU A 91 -19.76 -12.63 -7.86
C LEU A 91 -20.99 -12.24 -7.03
N ARG A 92 -20.76 -11.73 -5.81
CA ARG A 92 -21.81 -11.01 -5.09
C ARG A 92 -22.25 -9.91 -6.05
N ALA A 93 -23.54 -9.88 -6.39
CA ALA A 93 -24.09 -8.82 -7.22
C ALA A 93 -23.69 -7.49 -6.60
N ILE A 94 -22.76 -6.78 -7.25
CA ILE A 94 -22.29 -5.48 -6.80
C ILE A 94 -23.50 -4.56 -6.97
N LYS A 95 -24.10 -4.14 -5.86
CA LYS A 95 -25.19 -3.15 -5.94
C LYS A 95 -24.63 -1.91 -6.64
N PRO A 96 -25.32 -1.39 -7.67
CA PRO A 96 -24.97 -0.11 -8.24
C PRO A 96 -24.84 0.94 -7.13
N ILE A 97 -23.76 1.71 -7.21
CA ILE A 97 -23.44 2.79 -6.27
C ILE A 97 -24.47 3.91 -6.52
N GLU A 98 -25.63 3.84 -5.85
CA GLU A 98 -26.68 4.86 -5.93
C GLU A 98 -26.15 6.13 -5.28
N ARG A 99 -25.90 7.16 -6.09
CA ARG A 99 -25.39 8.44 -5.60
C ARG A 99 -26.60 9.32 -5.24
N PRO A 100 -26.79 9.71 -3.96
CA PRO A 100 -27.90 10.56 -3.57
C PRO A 100 -27.78 11.93 -4.24
N ALA A 101 -28.91 12.61 -4.45
CA ALA A 101 -28.96 13.90 -5.14
C ALA A 101 -28.06 14.97 -4.47
N ASN A 102 -27.96 14.94 -3.13
CA ASN A 102 -27.09 15.81 -2.33
C ASN A 102 -26.15 14.96 -1.47
N PRO A 103 -25.02 14.47 -2.02
CA PRO A 103 -24.09 13.64 -1.26
C PRO A 103 -23.24 14.50 -0.33
N ALA A 104 -23.14 14.10 0.94
CA ALA A 104 -22.07 14.53 1.82
C ALA A 104 -20.90 13.54 1.70
N TYR A 105 -19.70 14.04 1.48
CA TYR A 105 -18.50 13.24 1.36
C TYR A 105 -17.87 12.99 2.73
N THR A 106 -17.36 11.79 2.94
CA THR A 106 -16.74 11.35 4.20
C THR A 106 -15.50 10.52 3.86
N VAL A 107 -14.49 10.53 4.72
CA VAL A 107 -13.30 9.69 4.51
C VAL A 107 -13.45 8.43 5.36
N GLN A 108 -13.57 7.28 4.71
CA GLN A 108 -13.59 5.99 5.40
C GLN A 108 -12.16 5.60 5.74
N VAL A 109 -11.90 5.39 7.02
CA VAL A 109 -10.57 5.03 7.55
C VAL A 109 -10.43 3.55 7.85
N GLY A 110 -11.55 2.83 7.98
CA GLY A 110 -11.53 1.40 8.19
C GLY A 110 -12.90 0.74 8.06
N ALA A 111 -12.88 -0.57 7.86
CA ALA A 111 -14.06 -1.44 7.90
C ALA A 111 -13.71 -2.69 8.71
N PHE A 112 -14.50 -2.99 9.74
CA PHE A 112 -14.20 -4.03 10.72
C PHE A 112 -15.38 -4.99 10.87
N ALA A 113 -15.11 -6.29 10.95
CA ALA A 113 -16.16 -7.28 11.20
C ALA A 113 -16.62 -7.29 12.67
N ARG A 114 -15.71 -7.01 13.61
CA ARG A 114 -16.03 -7.01 15.05
C ARG A 114 -16.16 -5.60 15.59
N THR A 115 -17.14 -5.40 16.46
CA THR A 115 -17.44 -4.12 17.11
C THR A 115 -16.26 -3.58 17.91
N ASP A 116 -15.51 -4.45 18.61
CA ASP A 116 -14.37 -4.03 19.44
C ASP A 116 -13.27 -3.34 18.61
N HIS A 117 -12.99 -3.85 17.41
CA HIS A 117 -12.01 -3.27 16.50
C HIS A 117 -12.50 -1.92 15.98
N ALA A 118 -13.79 -1.83 15.63
CA ALA A 118 -14.40 -0.58 15.18
C ALA A 118 -14.37 0.51 16.27
N LEU A 119 -14.66 0.15 17.51
CA LEU A 119 -14.61 1.07 18.66
C LEU A 119 -13.18 1.55 18.94
N ARG A 120 -12.18 0.65 18.87
CA ARG A 120 -10.77 1.05 19.00
C ARG A 120 -10.34 2.00 17.89
N ALA A 121 -10.71 1.71 16.64
CA ALA A 121 -10.41 2.58 15.50
C ALA A 121 -11.14 3.93 15.61
N GLN A 122 -12.38 3.94 16.08
CA GLN A 122 -13.14 5.16 16.34
C GLN A 122 -12.48 6.02 17.42
N LYS A 123 -12.03 5.41 18.53
CA LYS A 123 -11.31 6.11 19.60
C LYS A 123 -10.00 6.70 19.08
N LEU A 124 -9.21 5.90 18.36
CA LEU A 124 -7.96 6.34 17.72
C LEU A 124 -8.21 7.53 16.77
N ALA A 125 -9.26 7.46 15.95
CA ALA A 125 -9.63 8.55 15.05
C ALA A 125 -10.05 9.81 15.83
N LYS A 126 -10.77 9.66 16.96
CA LYS A 126 -11.18 10.79 17.81
C LYS A 126 -9.97 11.49 18.42
N ASP A 127 -8.98 10.71 18.85
CA ASP A 127 -7.76 11.26 19.45
C ASP A 127 -6.92 12.03 18.40
N ARG A 128 -6.99 11.66 17.12
CA ARG A 128 -6.23 12.29 16.01
C ARG A 128 -6.96 13.43 15.31
N PHE A 129 -8.29 13.34 15.20
CA PHE A 129 -9.14 14.26 14.45
C PHE A 129 -10.27 14.80 15.33
N ALA A 130 -9.91 15.37 16.48
CA ALA A 130 -10.87 15.84 17.49
C ALA A 130 -11.85 16.90 16.94
N ASP A 131 -11.41 17.68 15.94
CA ASP A 131 -12.22 18.75 15.32
C ASP A 131 -13.25 18.22 14.32
N LEU A 132 -13.15 16.97 13.90
CA LEU A 132 -14.00 16.39 12.87
C LEU A 132 -14.98 15.37 13.45
N PRO A 133 -16.23 15.33 12.95
CA PRO A 133 -17.19 14.31 13.36
C PRO A 133 -16.71 12.93 12.88
N ILE A 134 -16.84 11.93 13.75
CA ILE A 134 -16.45 10.54 13.46
C ILE A 134 -17.66 9.62 13.60
N PHE A 135 -17.94 8.90 12.53
CA PHE A 135 -19.08 8.02 12.41
C PHE A 135 -18.63 6.56 12.47
N ASN A 136 -19.37 5.75 13.21
CA ASN A 136 -19.23 4.30 13.21
C ASN A 136 -20.60 3.71 12.85
N THR A 137 -20.74 3.23 11.62
CA THR A 137 -22.02 2.76 11.08
C THR A 137 -21.89 1.30 10.69
N PHE A 138 -22.83 0.47 11.15
CA PHE A 138 -22.92 -0.92 10.72
C PHE A 138 -23.59 -1.02 9.36
N GLU A 139 -22.91 -1.62 8.39
CA GLU A 139 -23.41 -1.88 7.05
C GLU A 139 -24.02 -3.30 7.01
N PRO A 140 -25.35 -3.46 6.92
CA PRO A 140 -25.99 -4.77 7.01
C PRO A 140 -25.64 -5.72 5.87
N PHE A 141 -25.40 -5.17 4.67
CA PHE A 141 -25.11 -5.97 3.47
C PHE A 141 -23.74 -6.66 3.56
N ASP A 142 -22.73 -5.93 4.01
CA ASP A 142 -21.38 -6.47 4.17
C ASP A 142 -21.15 -7.09 5.55
N LYS A 143 -22.03 -6.82 6.52
CA LYS A 143 -21.88 -7.14 7.94
C LYS A 143 -20.58 -6.56 8.52
N LEU A 144 -20.28 -5.31 8.15
CA LEU A 144 -19.07 -4.60 8.57
C LEU A 144 -19.42 -3.28 9.26
N TYR A 145 -18.69 -2.97 10.32
CA TYR A 145 -18.65 -1.65 10.93
C TYR A 145 -17.69 -0.75 10.15
N ARG A 146 -18.23 0.29 9.53
CA ARG A 146 -17.46 1.27 8.76
C ARG A 146 -17.20 2.50 9.63
N VAL A 147 -15.92 2.81 9.81
CA VAL A 147 -15.48 4.02 10.54
C VAL A 147 -15.14 5.11 9.53
N ARG A 148 -15.80 6.27 9.66
CA ARG A 148 -15.69 7.40 8.74
C ARG A 148 -15.36 8.68 9.50
N VAL A 149 -14.63 9.59 8.86
CA VAL A 149 -14.15 10.85 9.43
C VAL A 149 -14.60 12.01 8.56
N GLY A 150 -15.13 13.04 9.22
CA GLY A 150 -15.58 14.28 8.62
C GLY A 150 -16.89 14.15 7.84
N LYS A 151 -17.52 15.30 7.60
CA LYS A 151 -18.63 15.47 6.68
C LYS A 151 -18.29 16.69 5.82
N PHE A 152 -18.14 16.48 4.52
CA PHE A 152 -17.67 17.48 3.57
C PHE A 152 -18.70 17.68 2.46
N ASP A 153 -18.86 18.92 1.99
CA ASP A 153 -19.78 19.21 0.90
C ASP A 153 -19.20 18.85 -0.46
N THR A 154 -17.88 18.96 -0.60
CA THR A 154 -17.18 18.70 -1.85
C THR A 154 -16.22 17.53 -1.74
N ARG A 155 -16.10 16.76 -2.82
CA ARG A 155 -15.14 15.64 -2.91
C ARG A 155 -13.69 16.13 -2.73
N LEU A 156 -13.38 17.34 -3.19
CA LEU A 156 -12.05 17.93 -3.09
C LEU A 156 -11.62 18.13 -1.64
N GLN A 157 -12.52 18.60 -0.77
CA GLN A 157 -12.22 18.73 0.67
C GLN A 157 -11.93 17.37 1.31
N ALA A 158 -12.74 16.35 1.00
CA ALA A 158 -12.51 14.99 1.49
C ALA A 158 -11.20 14.39 0.97
N ASP A 159 -10.81 14.68 -0.27
CA ASP A 159 -9.54 14.24 -0.85
C ASP A 159 -8.33 14.92 -0.22
N SER A 160 -8.43 16.21 0.07
CA SER A 160 -7.40 16.95 0.82
C SER A 160 -7.19 16.35 2.21
N LEU A 161 -8.27 16.01 2.93
CA LEU A 161 -8.17 15.30 4.20
C LEU A 161 -7.53 13.93 4.02
N ARG A 162 -7.98 13.12 3.06
CA ARG A 162 -7.41 11.79 2.82
C ARG A 162 -5.90 11.86 2.57
N LYS A 163 -5.45 12.81 1.75
CA LYS A 163 -4.02 13.04 1.47
C LYS A 163 -3.25 13.45 2.72
N SER A 164 -3.81 14.32 3.57
CA SER A 164 -3.15 14.71 4.82
C SER A 164 -3.04 13.53 5.79
N ILE A 165 -4.09 12.72 5.91
CA ILE A 165 -4.12 11.50 6.74
C ILE A 165 -3.04 10.51 6.29
N LEU A 166 -2.97 10.21 4.99
CA LEU A 166 -1.97 9.29 4.43
C LEU A 166 -0.54 9.78 4.64
N LYS A 167 -0.33 11.11 4.61
CA LYS A 167 0.99 11.71 4.85
C LYS A 167 1.38 11.65 6.32
N GLN A 168 0.45 11.92 7.24
CA GLN A 168 0.72 11.95 8.68
C GLN A 168 0.82 10.54 9.28
N PHE A 169 0.00 9.60 8.80
CA PHE A 169 -0.13 8.26 9.36
C PHE A 169 -0.11 7.21 8.24
N PRO A 170 1.04 7.03 7.56
CA PRO A 170 1.14 6.17 6.37
C PRO A 170 0.91 4.69 6.65
N LYS A 171 1.03 4.22 7.89
CA LYS A 171 0.83 2.80 8.26
C LYS A 171 -0.59 2.47 8.73
N ASP A 172 -1.28 3.44 9.33
CA ASP A 172 -2.56 3.16 10.00
C ASP A 172 -3.78 3.36 9.10
N TYR A 173 -3.65 4.17 8.05
CA TYR A 173 -4.75 4.56 7.17
C TYR A 173 -4.45 4.33 5.70
N THR A 174 -3.60 3.34 5.39
CA THR A 174 -3.24 2.93 4.02
C THR A 174 -4.47 2.73 3.14
N ASP A 175 -5.47 2.04 3.68
CA ASP A 175 -6.69 1.67 2.97
C ASP A 175 -7.81 2.71 3.14
N SER A 176 -7.45 3.97 3.36
CA SER A 176 -8.44 5.04 3.42
C SER A 176 -8.98 5.38 2.03
N TRP A 177 -10.30 5.58 1.94
CA TRP A 177 -10.96 6.01 0.70
C TRP A 177 -12.13 6.96 0.97
N ILE A 178 -12.55 7.68 -0.07
CA ILE A 178 -13.66 8.63 0.03
C ILE A 178 -14.97 7.87 -0.21
N ASN A 179 -15.90 8.03 0.72
CA ASN A 179 -17.26 7.52 0.64
C ASN A 179 -18.25 8.70 0.66
N TYR A 180 -19.52 8.45 0.36
CA TYR A 180 -20.55 9.45 0.46
C TYR A 180 -21.74 8.94 1.28
N ILE A 181 -22.49 9.87 1.84
CA ILE A 181 -23.74 9.64 2.57
C ILE A 181 -24.80 10.60 2.02
N SER A 182 -26.07 10.24 2.17
CA SER A 182 -27.13 11.24 2.03
C SER A 182 -26.91 12.32 3.10
N LYS A 183 -27.06 13.59 2.71
CA LYS A 183 -26.93 14.72 3.63
C LYS A 183 -27.92 14.65 4.78
#